data_AF-A0A7H4LNN6-F1
#
_entry.id   AF-A0A7H4LNN6-F1
#
_cell.length_a   1.000
_cell.length_b   1.000
_cell.length_c   1.000
_cell.angle_alpha   90.00
_cell.angle_beta   90.00
_cell.angle_gamma   90.00
#
_symmetry.space_group_name_H-M   'P 1'
#
loop_
_entity.id
_entity.type
_entity.pdbx_description
1 polymer ?
#
loop_
_entity_poly.entity_id
_entity_poly.type
_entity_poly.pdbx_seq_one_letter_code
_entity_poly.pdbx_strand_id
1 'polypeptide(L)'
;MLVFDDLSSLVLVDGSRRTAWSPNFMAASAAVVQLLDSGNLVVHNGSSNAALWQSFDHPSDTLLPDMKLGKDLWTGAEWQLTAWRSADDPSPGDYRRTLETKGLPDIVVWQGDVKKYRTGPWNGLYFNGVPEVTAYADKYTLRATTSPWEVTYGYTAKPGAPLTRVVVNYTGDVERLMWDAGTRAWKPLFKGPRDQCDAYARCGPFGLCDPDAASSGFCGCVQGFSRPAAGTPSLSAQEVNVTAAGGCRRDAKLDCAGGATTDGFAVVRRVKLPDTQNASVDMNVTLEGCRARCFADCSCRAYAATDIQGGGDGTGCVMWADAIVDLRLVDRGQDLYLRLSKSEFDDQKGFPTLLVVAPVASGVIVLLVVSLIWWRRKRRIIGAIPQNPAMAVPSVNLSIIKDVTGNFSESNIIGQGGFSIIYKGLVPEGRMIAVKRLKQSALTTKGKKDFGREVEVMAGLRHGNLVRLLAYCNEGKERILIYEHMQNKSLNVYIFTELGKKVGVTAWHRAWCCVPTWRIG
;
A
#
# COMPACT_ATOMS: atom_id res chain seq x y z
N MET A 1 50.65 24.83 20.65
CA MET A 1 50.85 25.49 19.34
C MET A 1 51.08 24.39 18.29
N LEU A 2 50.45 24.46 17.12
CA LEU A 2 50.64 23.50 16.02
C LEU A 2 51.65 24.08 15.02
N VAL A 3 52.78 23.43 14.82
CA VAL A 3 53.90 23.92 13.96
C VAL A 3 54.63 22.75 13.29
N PHE A 4 55.48 23.05 12.30
CA PHE A 4 56.50 22.12 11.85
C PHE A 4 57.75 22.23 12.75
N ASP A 5 58.33 21.09 13.11
CA ASP A 5 59.62 21.03 13.83
C ASP A 5 60.83 21.11 12.87
N ASP A 6 62.04 21.06 13.42
CA ASP A 6 63.29 21.12 12.65
C ASP A 6 63.47 19.93 11.70
N LEU A 7 62.73 18.84 11.92
CA LEU A 7 62.71 17.66 11.07
C LEU A 7 61.60 17.72 10.00
N SER A 8 60.91 18.86 9.85
CA SER A 8 59.76 19.03 8.94
C SER A 8 58.59 18.09 9.24
N SER A 9 58.42 17.70 10.52
CA SER A 9 57.27 16.96 11.01
C SER A 9 56.24 17.90 11.64
N LEU A 10 54.95 17.61 11.48
CA LEU A 10 53.88 18.39 12.11
C LEU A 10 53.78 18.02 13.59
N VAL A 11 53.90 18.98 14.50
CA VAL A 11 53.88 18.75 15.94
C VAL A 11 52.94 19.72 16.67
N LEU A 12 52.24 19.20 17.67
CA LEU A 12 51.50 19.98 18.66
C LEU A 12 52.35 20.09 19.91
N VAL A 13 52.76 21.31 20.28
CA VAL A 13 53.57 21.58 21.48
C VAL A 13 52.77 22.22 22.62
N ASP A 14 53.06 21.81 23.86
CA ASP A 14 52.47 22.36 25.09
C ASP A 14 53.09 23.71 25.49
N GLY A 15 52.60 24.31 26.59
CA GLY A 15 53.12 25.58 27.12
C GLY A 15 54.58 25.53 27.59
N SER A 16 55.11 24.32 27.81
CA SER A 16 56.50 24.05 28.18
C SER A 16 57.36 23.66 26.97
N ARG A 17 56.85 23.82 25.73
CA ARG A 17 57.49 23.43 24.46
C ARG A 17 57.79 21.93 24.32
N ARG A 18 57.07 21.08 25.04
CA ARG A 18 57.16 19.62 24.83
C ARG A 18 56.14 19.17 23.80
N THR A 19 56.50 18.19 22.98
CA THR A 19 55.59 17.59 22.01
C THR A 19 54.49 16.83 22.73
N ALA A 20 53.25 17.27 22.57
CA ALA A 20 52.05 16.62 23.08
C ALA A 20 51.45 15.64 22.06
N TRP A 21 51.62 15.90 20.76
CA TRP A 21 51.15 15.05 19.68
C TRP A 21 51.92 15.31 18.38
N SER A 22 52.05 14.28 17.53
CA SER A 22 52.58 14.38 16.16
C SER A 22 52.01 13.24 15.31
N PRO A 23 51.65 13.46 14.05
CA PRO A 23 51.26 12.38 13.15
C PRO A 23 52.49 11.61 12.67
N ASN A 24 52.30 10.33 12.34
CA ASN A 24 53.38 9.50 11.80
C ASN A 24 53.36 9.56 10.27
N PHE A 25 54.35 10.23 9.66
CA PHE A 25 54.56 10.26 8.22
C PHE A 25 56.05 10.51 7.91
N MET A 26 56.49 10.17 6.69
CA MET A 26 57.84 10.50 6.25
C MET A 26 57.95 11.99 5.95
N ALA A 27 58.81 12.68 6.70
CA ALA A 27 59.03 14.11 6.54
C ALA A 27 59.55 14.46 5.14
N ALA A 28 59.08 15.59 4.61
CA ALA A 28 59.49 16.14 3.32
C ALA A 28 59.91 17.60 3.49
N SER A 29 60.98 18.00 2.81
CA SER A 29 61.58 19.35 2.94
C SER A 29 60.67 20.51 2.54
N ALA A 30 59.54 20.24 1.87
CA ALA A 30 58.55 21.22 1.46
C ALA A 30 57.13 20.86 1.95
N ALA A 31 57.01 20.24 3.13
CA ALA A 31 55.69 19.87 3.67
C ALA A 31 54.83 21.11 3.99
N VAL A 32 53.56 21.06 3.59
CA VAL A 32 52.56 22.10 3.86
C VAL A 32 51.39 21.46 4.58
N VAL A 33 50.86 22.14 5.59
CA VAL A 33 49.61 21.77 6.27
C VAL A 33 48.46 22.64 5.73
N GLN A 34 47.38 22.00 5.29
CA GLN A 34 46.22 22.67 4.71
C GLN A 34 44.92 22.09 5.26
N LEU A 35 43.98 22.95 5.63
CA LEU A 35 42.60 22.56 5.90
C LEU A 35 41.78 22.73 4.62
N LEU A 36 41.22 21.64 4.10
CA LEU A 36 40.39 21.63 2.90
C LEU A 36 38.94 22.01 3.23
N ASP A 37 38.17 22.42 2.21
CA ASP A 37 36.74 22.75 2.35
C ASP A 37 35.88 21.57 2.83
N SER A 38 36.33 20.33 2.61
CA SER A 38 35.70 19.13 3.15
C SER A 38 35.83 18.99 4.67
N GLY A 39 36.70 19.78 5.30
CA GLY A 39 37.11 19.65 6.69
C GLY A 39 38.31 18.71 6.90
N ASN A 40 38.86 18.13 5.83
CA ASN A 40 40.06 17.31 5.93
C ASN A 40 41.31 18.18 6.12
N LEU A 41 41.99 18.02 7.25
CA LEU A 41 43.32 18.57 7.48
C LEU A 41 44.36 17.63 6.87
N VAL A 42 45.12 18.11 5.89
CA VAL A 42 46.08 17.33 5.11
C VAL A 42 47.48 17.92 5.26
N VAL A 43 48.46 17.05 5.44
CA VAL A 43 49.87 17.38 5.24
C VAL A 43 50.25 16.83 3.87
N HIS A 44 50.69 17.69 2.97
CA HIS A 44 51.10 17.29 1.61
C HIS A 44 52.47 17.86 1.26
N ASN A 45 53.15 17.21 0.33
CA ASN A 45 54.39 17.72 -0.23
C ASN A 45 54.07 18.91 -1.15
N GLY A 46 54.59 20.09 -0.84
CA GLY A 46 54.34 21.31 -1.61
C GLY A 46 54.88 21.29 -3.04
N SER A 47 55.76 20.36 -3.39
CA SER A 47 56.28 20.21 -4.76
C SER A 47 55.43 19.27 -5.63
N SER A 48 55.04 18.11 -5.09
CA SER A 48 54.30 17.08 -5.84
C SER A 48 52.81 17.05 -5.56
N ASN A 49 52.34 17.80 -4.54
CA ASN A 49 51.01 17.71 -3.96
C ASN A 49 50.60 16.30 -3.46
N ALA A 50 51.57 15.39 -3.30
CA ALA A 50 51.30 14.08 -2.72
C ALA A 50 50.91 14.22 -1.24
N ALA A 51 49.78 13.63 -0.86
CA ALA A 51 49.35 13.57 0.54
C ALA A 51 50.32 12.68 1.33
N LEU A 52 50.84 13.20 2.43
CA LEU A 52 51.73 12.52 3.36
C LEU A 52 50.98 12.02 4.59
N TRP A 53 49.97 12.78 5.03
CA TRP A 53 49.08 12.45 6.14
C TRP A 53 47.74 13.18 5.96
N GLN A 54 46.64 12.59 6.43
CA GLN A 54 45.33 13.24 6.42
C GLN A 54 44.49 12.87 7.65
N SER A 55 43.75 13.85 8.16
CA SER A 55 42.88 13.67 9.33
C SER A 55 41.73 12.70 9.09
N PHE A 56 41.27 12.56 7.84
CA PHE A 56 40.19 11.64 7.49
C PHE A 56 40.56 10.15 7.70
N ASP A 57 41.85 9.82 7.81
CA ASP A 57 42.31 8.48 8.18
C ASP A 57 42.33 8.24 9.70
N HIS A 58 42.07 9.29 10.50
CA HIS A 58 42.07 9.24 11.96
C HIS A 58 40.80 9.86 12.55
N PRO A 59 39.61 9.30 12.24
CA PRO A 59 38.34 9.76 12.79
C PRO A 59 38.30 9.74 14.33
N SER A 60 37.55 10.69 14.89
CA SER A 60 37.15 10.72 16.32
C SER A 60 35.75 10.12 16.48
N ASP A 61 34.77 10.86 17.00
CA ASP A 61 33.39 10.42 17.20
C ASP A 61 32.46 10.67 15.99
N THR A 62 32.96 11.39 14.99
CA THR A 62 32.16 11.98 13.91
C THR A 62 32.63 11.52 12.53
N LEU A 63 31.67 11.11 11.69
CA LEU A 63 31.83 10.88 10.25
C LEU A 63 31.24 12.06 9.46
N LEU A 64 32.09 12.75 8.71
CA LEU A 64 31.74 13.84 7.79
C LEU A 64 31.51 13.31 6.37
N PRO A 65 30.97 14.15 5.44
CA PRO A 65 30.98 13.80 4.03
C PRO A 65 32.39 13.45 3.54
N ASP A 66 32.48 12.48 2.63
CA ASP A 66 33.71 11.98 1.99
C ASP A 66 34.68 11.22 2.92
N MET A 67 34.40 11.14 4.23
CA MET A 67 35.10 10.25 5.14
C MET A 67 34.70 8.79 4.94
N LYS A 68 35.60 7.89 5.36
CA LYS A 68 35.39 6.44 5.34
C LYS A 68 35.21 5.90 6.76
N LEU A 69 34.33 4.90 6.87
CA LEU A 69 34.24 3.93 7.95
C LEU A 69 34.51 2.58 7.32
N GLY A 70 35.42 1.75 7.84
CA GLY A 70 35.81 0.55 7.11
C GLY A 70 37.09 -0.09 7.58
N LYS A 71 37.59 -0.96 6.72
CA LYS A 71 38.84 -1.68 6.95
C LYS A 71 39.66 -1.77 5.67
N ASP A 72 40.93 -1.47 5.80
CA ASP A 72 41.96 -1.84 4.83
C ASP A 72 42.31 -3.32 5.06
N LEU A 73 42.06 -4.16 4.05
CA LEU A 73 42.26 -5.61 4.15
C LEU A 73 43.74 -6.02 4.01
N TRP A 74 44.60 -5.13 3.52
CA TRP A 74 46.03 -5.36 3.38
C TRP A 74 46.79 -5.06 4.67
N THR A 75 46.54 -3.87 5.23
CA THR A 75 47.23 -3.41 6.45
C THR A 75 46.50 -3.86 7.74
N GLY A 76 45.22 -4.20 7.62
CA GLY A 76 44.35 -4.47 8.76
C GLY A 76 43.89 -3.21 9.50
N ALA A 77 44.28 -2.02 9.04
CA ALA A 77 43.88 -0.75 9.65
C ALA A 77 42.36 -0.54 9.53
N GLU A 78 41.76 0.03 10.58
CA GLU A 78 40.32 0.27 10.66
C GLU A 78 40.03 1.76 10.75
N TRP A 79 39.18 2.25 9.86
CA TRP A 79 38.54 3.55 10.01
C TRP A 79 37.28 3.34 10.86
N GLN A 80 37.33 3.71 12.13
CA GLN A 80 36.25 3.54 13.10
C GLN A 80 35.94 4.85 13.84
N LEU A 81 34.69 5.04 14.28
CA LEU A 81 34.39 6.15 15.17
C LEU A 81 34.53 5.71 16.62
N THR A 82 35.12 6.55 17.46
CA THR A 82 35.22 6.34 18.91
C THR A 82 34.51 7.48 19.62
N ALA A 83 33.51 7.15 20.43
CA ALA A 83 32.77 8.14 21.20
C ALA A 83 33.69 8.87 22.18
N TRP A 84 33.32 10.09 22.52
CA TRP A 84 33.90 10.78 23.66
C TRP A 84 33.61 10.05 24.97
N ARG A 85 34.45 10.25 25.98
CA ARG A 85 34.25 9.67 27.32
C ARG A 85 33.01 10.25 28.00
N SER A 86 32.76 11.54 27.81
CA SER A 86 31.57 12.23 28.32
C SER A 86 31.22 13.44 27.47
N ALA A 87 30.18 14.19 27.83
CA ALA A 87 29.77 15.40 27.12
C ALA A 87 30.89 16.46 27.03
N ASP A 88 31.75 16.54 28.05
CA ASP A 88 32.78 17.59 28.19
C ASP A 88 34.21 17.03 28.13
N ASP A 89 34.38 15.70 27.96
CA ASP A 89 35.69 15.05 27.87
C ASP A 89 35.84 14.34 26.51
N PRO A 90 36.60 14.92 25.56
CA PRO A 90 36.80 14.36 24.23
C PRO A 90 37.81 13.20 24.19
N SER A 91 38.34 12.76 25.34
CA SER A 91 39.17 11.57 25.37
C SER A 91 38.37 10.32 24.94
N PRO A 92 39.03 9.27 24.41
CA PRO A 92 38.35 8.06 23.96
C PRO A 92 37.49 7.42 25.07
N GLY A 93 36.20 7.27 24.79
CA GLY A 93 35.22 6.58 25.63
C GLY A 93 35.07 5.10 25.31
N ASP A 94 34.05 4.47 25.88
CA ASP A 94 33.86 3.01 25.82
C ASP A 94 33.14 2.52 24.56
N TYR A 95 32.50 3.45 23.83
CA TYR A 95 31.70 3.11 22.65
C TYR A 95 32.48 3.33 21.36
N ARG A 96 32.46 2.32 20.50
CA ARG A 96 33.06 2.37 19.17
C ARG A 96 32.04 1.97 18.11
N ARG A 97 32.06 2.64 16.97
CA ARG A 97 31.23 2.33 15.81
C ARG A 97 32.13 1.89 14.66
N THR A 98 31.95 0.66 14.20
CA THR A 98 32.82 0.01 13.20
C THR A 98 32.01 -0.52 12.03
N LEU A 99 32.68 -0.83 10.92
CA LEU A 99 32.13 -1.64 9.83
C LEU A 99 32.67 -3.06 9.99
N GLU A 100 31.83 -4.00 10.39
CA GLU A 100 32.15 -5.43 10.40
C GLU A 100 32.15 -5.96 8.98
N THR A 101 33.13 -6.80 8.65
CA THR A 101 33.36 -7.31 7.29
C THR A 101 33.20 -8.83 7.20
N LYS A 102 32.98 -9.53 8.31
CA LYS A 102 32.65 -10.97 8.31
C LYS A 102 31.21 -11.20 7.86
N GLY A 103 31.02 -12.01 6.82
CA GLY A 103 29.73 -12.18 6.16
C GLY A 103 29.41 -11.00 5.25
N LEU A 104 28.20 -10.44 5.34
CA LEU A 104 27.86 -9.17 4.69
C LEU A 104 28.36 -7.98 5.53
N PRO A 105 28.85 -6.89 4.89
CA PRO A 105 29.24 -5.68 5.60
C PRO A 105 28.09 -5.12 6.45
N ASP A 106 28.35 -4.86 7.73
CA ASP A 106 27.37 -4.34 8.68
C ASP A 106 27.99 -3.28 9.59
N ILE A 107 27.23 -2.25 9.95
CA ILE A 107 27.70 -1.23 10.88
C ILE A 107 27.25 -1.56 12.29
N VAL A 108 28.24 -1.63 13.19
CA VAL A 108 28.06 -2.12 14.54
C VAL A 108 28.52 -1.08 15.55
N VAL A 109 27.73 -0.87 16.60
CA VAL A 109 28.15 -0.15 17.80
C VAL A 109 28.50 -1.17 18.88
N TRP A 110 29.69 -1.03 19.44
CA TRP A 110 30.22 -1.84 20.52
C TRP A 110 30.39 -1.00 21.77
N GLN A 111 30.30 -1.66 22.93
CA GLN A 111 30.80 -1.15 24.20
C GLN A 111 31.92 -2.11 24.63
N GLY A 112 33.18 -1.68 24.52
CA GLY A 112 34.31 -2.61 24.54
C GLY A 112 34.16 -3.69 23.46
N ASP A 113 34.09 -4.95 23.89
CA ASP A 113 33.91 -6.12 23.02
C ASP A 113 32.46 -6.64 22.95
N VAL A 114 31.53 -5.95 23.61
CA VAL A 114 30.11 -6.34 23.60
C VAL A 114 29.37 -5.58 22.50
N LYS A 115 28.79 -6.33 21.57
CA LYS A 115 27.92 -5.80 20.51
C LYS A 115 26.63 -5.24 21.14
N LYS A 116 26.33 -3.96 20.92
CA LYS A 116 25.18 -3.27 21.53
C LYS A 116 24.08 -2.96 20.53
N TYR A 117 24.46 -2.53 19.34
CA TYR A 117 23.54 -2.17 18.27
C TYR A 117 24.13 -2.54 16.92
N ARG A 118 23.28 -3.04 16.04
CA ARG A 118 23.63 -3.45 14.69
C ARG A 118 22.71 -2.74 13.71
N THR A 119 23.28 -2.09 12.71
CA THR A 119 22.52 -1.35 11.70
C THR A 119 21.82 -2.31 10.73
N GLY A 120 22.36 -3.52 10.55
CA GLY A 120 21.87 -4.51 9.58
C GLY A 120 22.76 -4.52 8.34
N PRO A 121 22.86 -5.63 7.60
CA PRO A 121 23.80 -5.75 6.50
C PRO A 121 23.47 -4.81 5.36
N TRP A 122 24.51 -4.43 4.60
CA TRP A 122 24.37 -3.71 3.35
C TRP A 122 23.62 -4.56 2.32
N ASN A 123 22.55 -4.01 1.74
CA ASN A 123 21.67 -4.72 0.80
C ASN A 123 21.83 -4.27 -0.66
N GLY A 124 22.95 -3.61 -0.98
CA GLY A 124 23.15 -2.95 -2.27
C GLY A 124 22.69 -1.49 -2.27
N LEU A 125 21.61 -1.14 -1.58
CA LEU A 125 21.09 0.24 -1.56
C LEU A 125 21.42 0.98 -0.26
N TYR A 126 21.28 0.29 0.87
CA TYR A 126 21.46 0.81 2.22
C TYR A 126 21.68 -0.32 3.23
N PHE A 127 22.00 0.01 4.48
CA PHE A 127 22.00 -0.97 5.57
C PHE A 127 20.56 -1.29 5.96
N ASN A 128 20.18 -2.57 5.89
CA ASN A 128 18.79 -2.95 5.77
C ASN A 128 17.92 -2.71 7.01
N GLY A 129 18.53 -2.50 8.18
CA GLY A 129 17.82 -2.11 9.39
C GLY A 129 17.48 -0.63 9.45
N VAL A 130 18.02 0.23 8.58
CA VAL A 130 17.75 1.68 8.55
C VAL A 130 17.32 2.16 7.15
N PRO A 131 16.14 1.73 6.65
CA PRO A 131 15.61 2.16 5.36
C PRO A 131 15.17 3.63 5.32
N GLU A 132 15.07 4.31 6.47
CA GLU A 132 14.78 5.75 6.58
C GLU A 132 15.79 6.60 5.83
N VAL A 133 16.99 6.08 5.57
CA VAL A 133 18.01 6.71 4.75
C VAL A 133 17.53 7.10 3.35
N THR A 134 16.53 6.39 2.81
CA THR A 134 15.93 6.74 1.51
C THR A 134 15.30 8.14 1.50
N ALA A 135 14.86 8.65 2.66
CA ALA A 135 14.21 9.96 2.77
C ALA A 135 15.16 11.15 2.54
N TYR A 136 16.48 10.91 2.60
CA TYR A 136 17.51 11.94 2.41
C TYR A 136 18.66 11.48 1.49
N ALA A 137 18.50 10.35 0.80
CA ALA A 137 19.47 9.82 -0.15
C ALA A 137 19.62 10.69 -1.40
N ASP A 138 18.60 11.50 -1.72
CA ASP A 138 18.64 12.49 -2.79
C ASP A 138 19.67 13.60 -2.53
N LYS A 139 19.94 13.93 -1.25
CA LYS A 139 20.92 14.95 -0.83
C LYS A 139 22.25 14.35 -0.42
N TYR A 140 22.23 13.16 0.17
CA TYR A 140 23.41 12.50 0.72
C TYR A 140 23.57 11.11 0.10
N THR A 141 24.41 11.02 -0.92
CA THR A 141 24.65 9.76 -1.63
C THR A 141 25.51 8.83 -0.76
N LEU A 142 25.03 7.62 -0.48
CA LEU A 142 25.82 6.60 0.22
C LEU A 142 26.89 6.03 -0.69
N ARG A 143 28.07 5.75 -0.13
CA ARG A 143 29.16 5.06 -0.81
C ARG A 143 29.54 3.82 -0.01
N ALA A 144 29.30 2.66 -0.58
CA ALA A 144 29.78 1.40 -0.04
C ALA A 144 30.72 0.77 -1.08
N THR A 145 31.93 0.42 -0.65
CA THR A 145 32.92 -0.27 -1.48
C THR A 145 33.21 -1.61 -0.85
N THR A 146 33.13 -2.68 -1.63
CA THR A 146 33.64 -4.00 -1.25
C THR A 146 34.60 -4.44 -2.33
N SER A 147 35.87 -4.59 -1.98
CA SER A 147 36.94 -4.96 -2.91
C SER A 147 37.95 -5.89 -2.21
N PRO A 148 38.88 -6.51 -2.93
CA PRO A 148 39.96 -7.29 -2.32
C PRO A 148 40.90 -6.48 -1.41
N TRP A 149 40.88 -5.14 -1.51
CA TRP A 149 41.82 -4.25 -0.84
C TRP A 149 41.20 -3.52 0.35
N GLU A 150 39.94 -3.10 0.21
CA GLU A 150 39.22 -2.37 1.23
C GLU A 150 37.73 -2.72 1.23
N VAL A 151 37.14 -2.68 2.42
CA VAL A 151 35.69 -2.69 2.63
C VAL A 151 35.33 -1.45 3.40
N THR A 152 34.57 -0.56 2.78
CA THR A 152 34.34 0.78 3.31
C THR A 152 32.90 1.24 3.11
N TYR A 153 32.48 2.13 3.98
CA TYR A 153 31.23 2.87 3.94
C TYR A 153 31.51 4.35 4.18
N GLY A 154 30.84 5.20 3.44
CA GLY A 154 30.84 6.64 3.64
C GLY A 154 29.61 7.25 2.98
N TYR A 155 29.57 8.57 2.91
CA TYR A 155 28.54 9.27 2.16
C TYR A 155 29.10 10.59 1.63
N THR A 156 28.47 11.12 0.59
CA THR A 156 28.86 12.40 -0.03
C THR A 156 27.66 13.33 -0.08
N ALA A 157 27.87 14.60 0.27
CA ALA A 157 26.84 15.61 0.17
C ALA A 157 26.78 16.16 -1.27
N LYS A 158 25.59 16.24 -1.86
CA LYS A 158 25.42 16.89 -3.16
C LYS A 158 25.59 18.41 -3.04
N PRO A 159 26.01 19.11 -4.12
CA PRO A 159 26.09 20.56 -4.12
C PRO A 159 24.77 21.21 -3.65
N GLY A 160 24.87 22.15 -2.72
CA GLY A 160 23.71 22.86 -2.14
C GLY A 160 22.95 22.08 -1.05
N ALA A 161 23.34 20.85 -0.71
CA ALA A 161 22.77 20.16 0.45
C ALA A 161 23.19 20.84 1.76
N PRO A 162 22.31 20.89 2.78
CA PRO A 162 22.71 21.36 4.11
C PRO A 162 23.86 20.53 4.69
N LEU A 163 24.62 21.11 5.62
CA LEU A 163 25.69 20.38 6.30
C LEU A 163 25.09 19.19 7.07
N THR A 164 25.73 18.03 6.99
CA THR A 164 25.34 16.85 7.75
C THR A 164 26.56 16.11 8.31
N ARG A 165 26.40 15.53 9.49
CA ARG A 165 27.39 14.68 10.14
C ARG A 165 26.72 13.49 10.83
N VAL A 166 27.44 12.38 10.96
CA VAL A 166 27.01 11.23 11.78
C VAL A 166 27.92 11.15 12.99
N VAL A 167 27.34 11.08 14.18
CA VAL A 167 28.07 11.10 15.46
C VAL A 167 27.72 9.85 16.25
N VAL A 168 28.70 9.20 16.86
CA VAL A 168 28.48 8.25 17.96
C VAL A 168 28.71 8.98 19.27
N ASN A 169 27.66 9.15 20.08
CA ASN A 169 27.75 9.93 21.31
C ASN A 169 28.32 9.10 22.48
N TYR A 170 28.65 9.77 23.58
CA TYR A 170 29.20 9.12 24.79
C TYR A 170 28.24 8.14 25.48
N THR A 171 26.95 8.12 25.13
CA THR A 171 25.97 7.14 25.62
C THR A 171 25.82 5.92 24.70
N GLY A 172 26.51 5.91 23.55
CA GLY A 172 26.43 4.85 22.54
C GLY A 172 25.32 5.02 21.51
N ASP A 173 24.55 6.11 21.56
CA ASP A 173 23.58 6.44 20.50
C ASP A 173 24.32 6.99 19.28
N VAL A 174 23.76 6.70 18.11
CA VAL A 174 24.22 7.20 16.81
C VAL A 174 23.21 8.19 16.27
N GLU A 175 23.67 9.39 15.98
CA GLU A 175 22.83 10.47 15.45
C GLU A 175 23.35 10.94 14.10
N ARG A 176 22.49 10.97 13.09
CA ARG A 176 22.74 11.76 11.88
C ARG A 176 22.10 13.11 12.08
N LEU A 177 22.93 14.14 12.08
CA LEU A 177 22.52 15.52 12.31
C LEU A 177 22.57 16.32 10.99
N MET A 178 21.60 17.20 10.79
CA MET A 178 21.57 18.20 9.72
C MET A 178 21.64 19.58 10.34
N TRP A 179 22.45 20.46 9.76
CA TRP A 179 22.51 21.86 10.18
C TRP A 179 21.31 22.61 9.62
N ASP A 180 20.48 23.15 10.51
CA ASP A 180 19.40 24.05 10.15
C ASP A 180 19.86 25.50 10.28
N ALA A 181 20.01 26.18 9.13
CA ALA A 181 20.52 27.55 9.08
C ALA A 181 19.56 28.57 9.71
N GLY A 182 18.25 28.31 9.71
CA GLY A 182 17.24 29.20 10.27
C GLY A 182 17.30 29.27 11.80
N THR A 183 17.44 28.12 12.45
CA THR A 183 17.56 28.00 13.92
C THR A 183 19.00 28.00 14.41
N ARG A 184 19.99 27.94 13.51
CA ARG A 184 21.43 27.83 13.81
C ARG A 184 21.74 26.68 14.76
N ALA A 185 21.08 25.54 14.52
CA ALA A 185 21.18 24.37 15.38
C ALA A 185 21.27 23.08 14.56
N TRP A 186 21.95 22.09 15.13
CA TRP A 186 21.90 20.73 14.61
C TRP A 186 20.54 20.10 14.94
N LYS A 187 19.90 19.51 13.92
CA LYS A 187 18.64 18.78 14.04
C LYS A 187 18.84 17.31 13.66
N PRO A 188 18.26 16.35 14.41
CA PRO A 188 18.38 14.95 14.05
C PRO A 188 17.58 14.63 12.79
N LEU A 189 18.24 14.01 11.81
CA LEU A 189 17.60 13.29 10.70
C LEU A 189 17.30 11.85 11.07
N PHE A 190 18.19 11.25 11.87
CA PHE A 190 18.08 9.89 12.35
C PHE A 190 18.74 9.79 13.72
N LYS A 191 18.15 8.98 14.60
CA LYS A 191 18.72 8.59 15.89
C LYS A 191 18.53 7.09 16.06
N GLY A 192 19.62 6.38 16.35
CA GLY A 192 19.65 4.94 16.60
C GLY A 192 20.40 4.65 17.90
N PRO A 193 20.08 3.58 18.65
CA PRO A 193 18.90 2.71 18.54
C PRO A 193 17.58 3.51 18.54
N ARG A 194 16.59 3.11 17.73
CA ARG A 194 15.29 3.79 17.65
C ARG A 194 14.38 3.43 18.82
N ASP A 195 14.43 2.17 19.21
CA ASP A 195 13.55 1.56 20.21
C ASP A 195 14.26 0.34 20.85
N GLN A 196 13.54 -0.38 21.70
CA GLN A 196 14.07 -1.55 22.42
C GLN A 196 14.42 -2.74 21.50
N CYS A 197 13.84 -2.81 20.29
CA CYS A 197 14.12 -3.87 19.32
C CYS A 197 15.43 -3.67 18.56
N ASP A 198 16.02 -2.48 18.59
CA ASP A 198 17.36 -2.24 18.05
C ASP A 198 18.47 -2.72 19.00
N ALA A 199 18.18 -3.00 20.27
CA ALA A 199 19.14 -3.60 21.17
C ALA A 199 19.59 -4.98 20.64
N TYR A 200 20.90 -5.18 20.52
CA TYR A 200 21.45 -6.38 19.90
C TYR A 200 20.93 -7.66 20.57
N ALA A 201 20.45 -8.60 19.75
CA ALA A 201 19.97 -9.91 20.17
C ALA A 201 18.85 -9.88 21.24
N ARG A 202 18.03 -8.81 21.26
CA ARG A 202 16.94 -8.59 22.25
C ARG A 202 16.03 -9.80 22.49
N CYS A 203 15.66 -10.52 21.44
CA CYS A 203 14.73 -11.65 21.51
C CYS A 203 15.40 -13.03 21.47
N GLY A 204 16.74 -13.06 21.47
CA GLY A 204 17.52 -14.28 21.39
C GLY A 204 17.38 -15.07 20.07
N PRO A 205 17.88 -16.31 20.04
CA PRO A 205 17.87 -17.16 18.85
C PRO A 205 16.47 -17.49 18.36
N PHE A 206 16.24 -17.35 17.05
CA PHE A 206 14.93 -17.51 16.38
C PHE A 206 13.79 -16.65 16.95
N GLY A 207 14.11 -15.69 17.82
CA GLY A 207 13.18 -14.66 18.28
C GLY A 207 13.08 -13.53 17.27
N LEU A 208 11.86 -13.00 17.09
CA LEU A 208 11.56 -11.86 16.24
C LEU A 208 11.10 -10.70 17.12
N CYS A 209 11.81 -9.57 17.05
CA CYS A 209 11.37 -8.37 17.74
C CYS A 209 10.38 -7.57 16.88
N ASP A 210 9.23 -7.25 17.45
CA ASP A 210 8.18 -6.44 16.86
C ASP A 210 7.97 -5.18 17.74
N PRO A 211 8.34 -3.98 17.24
CA PRO A 211 8.21 -2.74 18.00
C PRO A 211 6.75 -2.41 18.38
N ASP A 212 5.77 -2.93 17.62
CA ASP A 212 4.34 -2.70 17.86
C ASP A 212 3.75 -3.69 18.89
N ALA A 213 4.49 -4.76 19.24
CA ALA A 213 4.05 -5.82 20.14
C ALA A 213 4.44 -5.57 21.61
N ALA A 214 4.24 -4.35 22.12
CA ALA A 214 4.62 -3.99 23.49
C ALA A 214 3.96 -4.87 24.57
N SER A 215 2.72 -5.33 24.34
CA SER A 215 1.98 -6.19 25.27
C SER A 215 2.57 -7.59 25.46
N SER A 216 3.35 -8.09 24.48
CA SER A 216 4.05 -9.38 24.57
C SER A 216 5.53 -9.23 25.00
N GLY A 217 5.92 -8.00 25.37
CA GLY A 217 7.31 -7.66 25.67
C GLY A 217 8.19 -7.50 24.42
N PHE A 218 7.59 -7.14 23.29
CA PHE A 218 8.22 -6.94 21.96
C PHE A 218 8.74 -8.21 21.28
N CYS A 219 8.90 -9.33 21.98
CA CYS A 219 9.51 -10.53 21.43
C CYS A 219 8.50 -11.63 21.12
N GLY A 220 8.40 -12.01 19.86
CA GLY A 220 7.72 -13.21 19.38
C GLY A 220 8.70 -14.28 18.89
N CYS A 221 8.18 -15.44 18.49
CA CYS A 221 8.94 -16.44 17.75
C CYS A 221 8.61 -16.35 16.26
N VAL A 222 9.58 -16.66 15.41
CA VAL A 222 9.31 -16.86 13.97
C VAL A 222 8.39 -18.07 13.76
N GLN A 223 7.69 -18.11 12.63
CA GLN A 223 6.77 -19.22 12.30
C GLN A 223 7.46 -20.59 12.41
N GLY A 224 6.78 -21.59 12.99
CA GLY A 224 7.30 -22.95 13.21
C GLY A 224 8.27 -23.07 14.39
N PHE A 225 8.27 -22.05 15.26
CA PHE A 225 9.04 -22.02 16.50
C PHE A 225 8.18 -21.51 17.66
N SER A 226 8.40 -22.08 18.84
CA SER A 226 7.74 -21.70 20.09
C SER A 226 8.74 -21.52 21.22
N ARG A 227 8.34 -20.78 22.26
CA ARG A 227 9.17 -20.64 23.46
C ARG A 227 9.30 -22.00 24.16
N PRO A 228 10.50 -22.37 24.66
CA PRO A 228 10.64 -23.55 25.50
C PRO A 228 9.71 -23.48 26.71
N ALA A 229 9.10 -24.60 27.08
CA ALA A 229 8.37 -24.70 28.34
C ALA A 229 9.34 -24.45 29.52
N ALA A 230 8.89 -23.71 30.53
CA ALA A 230 9.72 -23.42 31.70
C ALA A 230 10.17 -24.74 32.37
N GLY A 231 11.49 -24.95 32.48
CA GLY A 231 12.08 -26.08 33.21
C GLY A 231 12.50 -27.32 32.39
N THR A 232 12.50 -27.29 31.06
CA THR A 232 13.05 -28.40 30.26
C THR A 232 14.59 -28.39 30.23
N PRO A 233 15.29 -29.49 30.57
CA PRO A 233 16.74 -29.59 30.43
C PRO A 233 17.15 -29.64 28.96
N SER A 234 18.23 -28.94 28.62
CA SER A 234 18.86 -28.95 27.29
C SER A 234 19.30 -30.36 26.90
N LEU A 235 18.73 -30.92 25.82
CA LEU A 235 19.24 -32.13 25.18
C LEU A 235 20.04 -31.74 23.93
N SER A 236 21.32 -32.15 23.93
CA SER A 236 22.36 -31.97 22.90
C SER A 236 23.17 -30.66 22.96
N ALA A 237 24.50 -30.82 22.82
CA ALA A 237 25.51 -29.78 22.80
C ALA A 237 25.40 -28.80 21.59
N GLN A 238 24.36 -28.95 20.77
CA GLN A 238 24.07 -28.10 19.61
C GLN A 238 23.01 -27.02 19.91
N GLU A 239 22.45 -27.00 21.13
CA GLU A 239 21.40 -26.08 21.63
C GLU A 239 21.86 -25.26 22.86
N VAL A 240 23.16 -24.96 23.00
CA VAL A 240 23.78 -24.57 24.30
C VAL A 240 23.51 -23.12 24.76
N ASN A 241 23.03 -22.20 23.91
CA ASN A 241 22.85 -20.79 24.31
C ASN A 241 21.40 -20.36 24.58
N VAL A 242 20.49 -21.30 24.88
CA VAL A 242 19.07 -21.00 25.13
C VAL A 242 18.81 -20.38 26.51
N THR A 243 19.80 -20.31 27.41
CA THR A 243 19.58 -19.87 28.79
C THR A 243 20.31 -18.55 29.12
N ALA A 244 19.57 -17.45 28.99
CA ALA A 244 19.61 -16.23 29.81
C ALA A 244 18.81 -15.07 29.16
N ALA A 245 18.69 -15.05 27.82
CA ALA A 245 18.14 -13.91 27.06
C ALA A 245 16.77 -14.18 26.38
N GLY A 246 16.14 -15.32 26.64
CA GLY A 246 14.99 -15.76 25.83
C GLY A 246 15.42 -16.29 24.46
N GLY A 247 14.52 -16.97 23.78
CA GLY A 247 14.76 -17.60 22.48
C GLY A 247 13.66 -18.59 22.14
N CYS A 248 13.67 -19.10 20.92
CA CYS A 248 12.63 -19.97 20.40
C CYS A 248 13.21 -21.30 19.92
N ARG A 249 12.48 -22.38 20.19
CA ARG A 249 12.78 -23.74 19.76
C ARG A 249 11.86 -24.09 18.60
N ARG A 250 12.39 -24.82 17.62
CA ARG A 250 11.61 -25.32 16.50
C ARG A 250 10.53 -26.30 16.97
N ASP A 251 9.33 -26.20 16.40
CA ASP A 251 8.18 -27.03 16.77
C ASP A 251 8.29 -28.45 16.19
N ALA A 252 8.64 -28.58 14.90
CA ALA A 252 8.85 -29.86 14.23
C ALA A 252 10.29 -30.08 13.76
N LYS A 253 10.82 -31.31 13.87
CA LYS A 253 12.16 -31.64 13.37
C LYS A 253 12.21 -31.52 11.84
N LEU A 254 13.34 -31.01 11.32
CA LEU A 254 13.63 -31.02 9.89
C LEU A 254 13.81 -32.46 9.38
N ASP A 255 13.28 -32.73 8.19
CA ASP A 255 13.37 -34.01 7.51
C ASP A 255 14.42 -33.91 6.40
N CYS A 256 15.70 -33.99 6.79
CA CYS A 256 16.84 -33.98 5.88
C CYS A 256 17.79 -35.13 6.24
N ALA A 257 17.83 -36.16 5.38
CA ALA A 257 18.68 -37.33 5.57
C ALA A 257 19.28 -37.78 4.23
N GLY A 258 20.59 -38.06 4.20
CA GLY A 258 21.25 -38.61 3.02
C GLY A 258 21.21 -37.72 1.77
N GLY A 259 21.04 -36.39 1.93
CA GLY A 259 20.96 -35.44 0.80
C GLY A 259 19.57 -35.30 0.17
N ALA A 260 18.56 -36.00 0.69
CA ALA A 260 17.15 -35.81 0.33
C ALA A 260 16.42 -35.13 1.49
N THR A 261 15.50 -34.21 1.17
CA THR A 261 14.70 -33.49 2.16
C THR A 261 13.29 -33.23 1.66
N THR A 262 12.32 -33.25 2.58
CA THR A 262 10.93 -32.81 2.30
C THR A 262 10.62 -31.43 2.87
N ASP A 263 11.59 -30.81 3.57
CA ASP A 263 11.49 -29.46 4.13
C ASP A 263 11.05 -28.40 3.09
N GLY A 264 10.45 -27.33 3.59
CA GLY A 264 10.08 -26.15 2.81
C GLY A 264 10.69 -24.89 3.38
N PHE A 265 10.36 -23.75 2.76
CA PHE A 265 10.78 -22.43 3.21
C PHE A 265 9.58 -21.52 3.44
N ALA A 266 9.47 -20.98 4.65
CA ALA A 266 8.51 -19.95 5.00
C ALA A 266 9.17 -18.57 4.88
N VAL A 267 8.42 -17.59 4.37
CA VAL A 267 8.92 -16.23 4.19
C VAL A 267 8.62 -15.40 5.44
N VAL A 268 9.67 -14.94 6.11
CA VAL A 268 9.58 -13.94 7.18
C VAL A 268 9.81 -12.57 6.55
N ARG A 269 8.72 -11.81 6.39
CA ARG A 269 8.72 -10.57 5.61
C ARG A 269 9.17 -9.36 6.41
N ARG A 270 9.76 -8.37 5.73
CA ARG A 270 10.06 -7.03 6.27
C ARG A 270 10.93 -7.08 7.53
N VAL A 271 12.06 -7.76 7.45
CA VAL A 271 12.99 -7.88 8.58
C VAL A 271 14.30 -7.14 8.31
N LYS A 272 14.89 -6.61 9.39
CA LYS A 272 16.35 -6.48 9.48
C LYS A 272 16.90 -7.90 9.47
N LEU A 273 17.83 -8.21 8.56
CA LEU A 273 18.31 -9.59 8.42
C LEU A 273 19.04 -10.03 9.71
N PRO A 274 19.18 -11.33 9.99
CA PRO A 274 19.96 -11.81 11.13
C PRO A 274 21.43 -11.39 11.06
N ASP A 275 22.16 -11.55 12.18
CA ASP A 275 23.60 -11.33 12.22
C ASP A 275 24.31 -12.24 11.20
N THR A 276 25.18 -11.68 10.38
CA THR A 276 25.83 -12.35 9.25
C THR A 276 27.22 -12.87 9.57
N GLN A 277 27.74 -12.66 10.79
CA GLN A 277 29.12 -12.99 11.16
C GLN A 277 29.50 -14.47 10.90
N ASN A 278 28.54 -15.39 11.04
CA ASN A 278 28.71 -16.83 10.79
C ASN A 278 27.94 -17.33 9.55
N ALA A 279 27.46 -16.42 8.70
CA ALA A 279 26.73 -16.78 7.48
C ALA A 279 27.70 -17.01 6.32
N SER A 280 27.31 -17.89 5.39
CA SER A 280 28.00 -18.01 4.09
C SER A 280 27.39 -17.04 3.08
N VAL A 281 28.23 -16.40 2.27
CA VAL A 281 27.83 -15.36 1.32
C VAL A 281 28.40 -15.66 -0.06
N ASP A 282 27.55 -15.60 -1.09
CA ASP A 282 27.93 -15.69 -2.50
C ASP A 282 27.12 -14.68 -3.32
N MET A 283 27.78 -13.63 -3.81
CA MET A 283 27.14 -12.53 -4.55
C MET A 283 26.76 -12.91 -6.00
N ASN A 284 27.30 -14.02 -6.53
CA ASN A 284 27.23 -14.36 -7.96
C ASN A 284 26.10 -15.36 -8.30
N VAL A 285 25.12 -15.49 -7.42
CA VAL A 285 24.04 -16.49 -7.52
C VAL A 285 22.69 -15.79 -7.57
N THR A 286 21.69 -16.41 -8.19
CA THR A 286 20.31 -15.93 -8.09
C THR A 286 19.69 -16.34 -6.76
N LEU A 287 18.62 -15.69 -6.33
CA LEU A 287 17.90 -16.12 -5.12
C LEU A 287 17.38 -17.56 -5.26
N GLU A 288 16.92 -17.97 -6.45
CA GLU A 288 16.48 -19.34 -6.69
C GLU A 288 17.65 -20.35 -6.62
N GLY A 289 18.84 -19.96 -7.10
CA GLY A 289 20.05 -20.76 -6.88
C GLY A 289 20.42 -20.85 -5.39
N CYS A 290 20.20 -19.79 -4.62
CA CYS A 290 20.38 -19.79 -3.17
C CYS A 290 19.41 -20.74 -2.47
N ARG A 291 18.14 -20.73 -2.88
CA ARG A 291 17.11 -21.68 -2.43
C ARG A 291 17.55 -23.12 -2.67
N ALA A 292 18.00 -23.44 -3.89
CA ALA A 292 18.44 -24.79 -4.24
C ALA A 292 19.63 -25.26 -3.40
N ARG A 293 20.62 -24.37 -3.17
CA ARG A 293 21.77 -24.68 -2.30
C ARG A 293 21.34 -24.93 -0.85
N CYS A 294 20.53 -24.04 -0.29
CA CYS A 294 20.04 -24.20 1.08
C CYS A 294 19.16 -25.45 1.24
N PHE A 295 18.38 -25.82 0.22
CA PHE A 295 17.59 -27.05 0.23
C PHE A 295 18.48 -28.30 0.25
N ALA A 296 19.53 -28.33 -0.58
CA ALA A 296 20.47 -29.45 -0.65
C ALA A 296 21.37 -29.59 0.59
N ASP A 297 21.66 -28.48 1.28
CA ASP A 297 22.49 -28.46 2.48
C ASP A 297 21.64 -28.64 3.75
N CYS A 298 21.67 -29.83 4.37
CA CYS A 298 20.94 -30.13 5.61
C CYS A 298 21.36 -29.25 6.82
N SER A 299 22.49 -28.56 6.76
CA SER A 299 22.91 -27.62 7.79
C SER A 299 22.21 -26.27 7.65
N CYS A 300 21.73 -25.91 6.46
CA CYS A 300 21.07 -24.63 6.23
C CYS A 300 19.80 -24.48 7.06
N ARG A 301 19.61 -23.29 7.66
CA ARG A 301 18.48 -22.91 8.50
C ARG A 301 17.65 -21.80 7.89
N ALA A 302 18.29 -20.86 7.20
CA ALA A 302 17.63 -19.79 6.48
C ALA A 302 18.52 -19.26 5.36
N TYR A 303 17.91 -18.57 4.38
CA TYR A 303 18.63 -17.82 3.36
C TYR A 303 17.94 -16.51 2.99
N ALA A 304 18.66 -15.59 2.36
CA ALA A 304 18.11 -14.35 1.81
C ALA A 304 18.94 -13.85 0.61
N ALA A 305 18.37 -12.90 -0.14
CA ALA A 305 19.12 -12.12 -1.14
C ALA A 305 20.10 -11.18 -0.44
N THR A 306 21.27 -10.98 -1.05
CA THR A 306 22.29 -10.04 -0.55
C THR A 306 22.14 -8.66 -1.16
N ASP A 307 21.60 -8.56 -2.38
CA ASP A 307 21.44 -7.31 -3.13
C ASP A 307 20.01 -7.16 -3.68
N ILE A 308 19.43 -5.98 -3.52
CA ILE A 308 18.06 -5.64 -3.98
C ILE A 308 18.01 -4.48 -5.00
N GLN A 309 19.14 -3.96 -5.49
CA GLN A 309 19.20 -2.81 -6.40
C GLN A 309 18.40 -3.02 -7.70
N GLY A 310 18.37 -4.25 -8.21
CA GLY A 310 17.70 -4.60 -9.47
C GLY A 310 16.18 -4.76 -9.39
N GLY A 311 15.59 -4.65 -8.20
CA GLY A 311 14.19 -5.00 -7.96
C GLY A 311 13.92 -6.51 -8.10
N GLY A 312 12.64 -6.90 -8.15
CA GLY A 312 12.24 -8.30 -8.17
C GLY A 312 12.60 -9.03 -6.86
N ASP A 313 13.03 -10.27 -6.97
CA ASP A 313 13.40 -11.12 -5.82
C ASP A 313 14.82 -10.84 -5.28
N GLY A 314 15.60 -9.96 -5.94
CA GLY A 314 16.99 -9.68 -5.59
C GLY A 314 17.99 -10.74 -6.08
N THR A 315 19.27 -10.49 -5.82
CA THR A 315 20.39 -11.35 -6.24
C THR A 315 21.35 -11.63 -5.08
N GLY A 316 22.27 -12.55 -5.35
CA GLY A 316 23.20 -13.13 -4.40
C GLY A 316 22.52 -14.04 -3.38
N CYS A 317 23.34 -14.58 -2.50
CA CYS A 317 22.95 -15.62 -1.56
C CYS A 317 23.67 -15.42 -0.24
N VAL A 318 22.90 -15.19 0.83
CA VAL A 318 23.39 -15.33 2.21
C VAL A 318 22.65 -16.50 2.86
N MET A 319 23.38 -17.45 3.45
CA MET A 319 22.82 -18.63 4.12
C MET A 319 23.35 -18.76 5.54
N TRP A 320 22.43 -19.06 6.46
CA TRP A 320 22.74 -19.33 7.86
C TRP A 320 22.68 -20.82 8.13
N ALA A 321 23.76 -21.38 8.68
CA ALA A 321 23.80 -22.77 9.17
C ALA A 321 23.51 -22.85 10.68
N ASP A 322 23.84 -21.80 11.42
CA ASP A 322 23.60 -21.67 12.85
C ASP A 322 22.22 -21.07 13.16
N ALA A 323 21.93 -20.92 14.45
CA ALA A 323 20.74 -20.21 14.90
C ALA A 323 20.79 -18.73 14.47
N ILE A 324 19.69 -18.24 13.88
CA ILE A 324 19.56 -16.83 13.51
C ILE A 324 19.30 -15.97 14.76
N VAL A 325 19.98 -14.84 14.87
CA VAL A 325 19.90 -13.93 16.01
C VAL A 325 19.79 -12.47 15.54
N ASP A 326 19.31 -11.60 16.43
CA ASP A 326 19.20 -10.15 16.18
C ASP A 326 18.25 -9.81 15.00
N LEU A 327 17.12 -10.52 14.95
CA LEU A 327 16.06 -10.35 13.97
C LEU A 327 14.97 -9.41 14.52
N ARG A 328 14.56 -8.42 13.72
CA ARG A 328 13.42 -7.54 14.04
C ARG A 328 12.62 -7.17 12.80
N LEU A 329 11.36 -6.80 13.00
CA LEU A 329 10.57 -6.14 11.98
C LEU A 329 11.08 -4.72 11.73
N VAL A 330 11.17 -4.37 10.45
CA VAL A 330 11.53 -3.04 9.96
C VAL A 330 10.66 -2.73 8.76
N ASP A 331 10.03 -1.57 8.76
CA ASP A 331 9.26 -1.12 7.60
C ASP A 331 10.14 -0.98 6.36
N ARG A 332 9.76 -1.65 5.27
CA ARG A 332 10.59 -1.79 4.05
C ARG A 332 11.91 -2.53 4.28
N GLY A 333 11.98 -3.39 5.30
CA GLY A 333 13.03 -4.40 5.46
C GLY A 333 13.00 -5.45 4.34
N GLN A 334 13.90 -6.43 4.44
CA GLN A 334 14.02 -7.50 3.43
C GLN A 334 13.30 -8.78 3.87
N ASP A 335 13.04 -9.66 2.92
CA ASP A 335 12.48 -10.96 3.19
C ASP A 335 13.58 -11.98 3.54
N LEU A 336 13.31 -12.81 4.55
CA LEU A 336 14.15 -13.92 4.98
C LEU A 336 13.40 -15.23 4.73
N TYR A 337 14.05 -16.22 4.13
CA TYR A 337 13.46 -17.52 3.85
C TYR A 337 13.92 -18.52 4.91
N LEU A 338 13.04 -18.86 5.83
CA LEU A 338 13.29 -19.74 6.97
C LEU A 338 12.95 -21.19 6.60
N ARG A 339 13.89 -22.11 6.79
CA ARG A 339 13.66 -23.54 6.53
C ARG A 339 12.77 -24.14 7.62
N LEU A 340 11.68 -24.80 7.23
CA LEU A 340 10.72 -25.49 8.10
C LEU A 340 10.44 -26.92 7.62
N SER A 341 9.97 -27.77 8.54
CA SER A 341 9.52 -29.13 8.21
C SER A 341 8.30 -29.09 7.28
N LYS A 342 8.13 -30.11 6.43
CA LYS A 342 6.92 -30.26 5.59
C LYS A 342 5.62 -30.17 6.40
N SER A 343 5.62 -30.74 7.60
CA SER A 343 4.46 -30.78 8.49
C SER A 343 3.92 -29.39 8.86
N GLU A 344 4.77 -28.36 8.85
CA GLU A 344 4.40 -26.96 9.13
C GLU A 344 3.63 -26.29 7.98
N PHE A 345 3.56 -26.93 6.81
CA PHE A 345 2.86 -26.42 5.63
C PHE A 345 1.55 -27.15 5.35
N ASP A 346 1.33 -28.33 5.94
CA ASP A 346 0.15 -29.17 5.68
C ASP A 346 -1.15 -28.65 6.36
N ASP A 347 -1.05 -27.68 7.28
CA ASP A 347 -2.20 -27.06 7.94
C ASP A 347 -2.84 -25.89 7.16
N GLN A 348 -2.28 -25.51 6.01
CA GLN A 348 -2.98 -24.69 5.03
C GLN A 348 -3.98 -25.57 4.26
N LYS A 349 -5.02 -26.06 4.95
CA LYS A 349 -6.25 -26.50 4.26
C LYS A 349 -6.73 -25.28 3.48
N GLY A 350 -6.40 -25.25 2.18
CA GLY A 350 -6.94 -24.28 1.26
C GLY A 350 -8.44 -24.22 1.49
N PHE A 351 -8.96 -23.02 1.72
CA PHE A 351 -10.39 -22.76 1.63
C PHE A 351 -10.88 -23.48 0.38
N PRO A 352 -11.80 -24.45 0.47
CA PRO A 352 -12.15 -25.25 -0.69
C PRO A 352 -12.78 -24.30 -1.71
N THR A 353 -12.02 -23.97 -2.75
CA THR A 353 -12.37 -23.04 -3.83
C THR A 353 -13.71 -23.44 -4.47
N LEU A 354 -14.08 -24.72 -4.36
CA LEU A 354 -15.34 -25.29 -4.79
C LEU A 354 -16.59 -24.73 -4.06
N LEU A 355 -16.48 -24.30 -2.79
CA LEU A 355 -17.63 -23.81 -2.01
C LEU A 355 -18.07 -22.38 -2.37
N VAL A 356 -17.20 -21.59 -3.01
CA VAL A 356 -17.49 -20.19 -3.40
C VAL A 356 -17.93 -20.07 -4.86
N VAL A 357 -17.40 -20.92 -5.74
CA VAL A 357 -17.69 -20.84 -7.19
C VAL A 357 -19.15 -21.24 -7.50
N ALA A 358 -19.70 -22.24 -6.79
CA ALA A 358 -21.07 -22.70 -6.99
C ALA A 358 -22.17 -21.64 -6.68
N PRO A 359 -22.12 -20.91 -5.55
CA PRO A 359 -23.12 -19.86 -5.27
C PRO A 359 -22.98 -18.62 -6.16
N VAL A 360 -21.77 -18.24 -6.57
CA VAL A 360 -21.57 -17.05 -7.43
C VAL A 360 -22.07 -17.30 -8.86
N ALA A 361 -21.78 -18.47 -9.43
CA ALA A 361 -22.26 -18.83 -10.77
C ALA A 361 -23.80 -18.91 -10.84
N SER A 362 -24.44 -19.47 -9.81
CA SER A 362 -25.91 -19.53 -9.74
C SER A 362 -26.55 -18.14 -9.58
N GLY A 363 -25.94 -17.24 -8.79
CA GLY A 363 -26.40 -15.86 -8.64
C GLY A 363 -26.37 -15.07 -9.96
N VAL A 364 -25.29 -15.21 -10.74
CA VAL A 364 -25.15 -14.54 -12.05
C VAL A 364 -26.18 -15.03 -13.05
N ILE A 365 -26.44 -16.34 -13.11
CA ILE A 365 -27.44 -16.92 -14.02
C ILE A 365 -28.84 -16.40 -13.69
N VAL A 366 -29.22 -16.34 -12.40
CA VAL A 366 -30.54 -15.82 -11.99
C VAL A 366 -30.69 -14.35 -12.38
N LEU A 367 -29.66 -13.52 -12.18
CA LEU A 367 -29.69 -12.10 -12.58
C LEU A 367 -29.82 -11.92 -14.10
N LEU A 368 -29.15 -12.75 -14.90
CA LEU A 368 -29.27 -12.74 -16.36
C LEU A 368 -30.67 -13.16 -16.84
N VAL A 369 -31.28 -14.15 -16.19
CA VAL A 369 -32.66 -14.58 -16.51
C VAL A 369 -33.68 -13.50 -16.14
N VAL A 370 -33.56 -12.89 -14.96
CA VAL A 370 -34.46 -11.81 -14.51
C VAL A 370 -34.36 -10.59 -15.43
N SER A 371 -33.15 -10.18 -15.80
CA SER A 371 -32.94 -9.04 -16.72
C SER A 371 -33.51 -9.32 -18.12
N LEU A 372 -33.36 -10.53 -18.65
CA LEU A 372 -34.00 -10.96 -19.90
C LEU A 372 -35.53 -10.92 -19.85
N ILE A 373 -36.14 -11.38 -18.76
CA ILE A 373 -37.59 -11.35 -18.56
C ILE A 373 -38.07 -9.89 -18.50
N TRP A 374 -37.37 -9.04 -17.76
CA TRP A 374 -37.72 -7.63 -17.62
C TRP A 374 -37.60 -6.88 -18.95
N TRP A 375 -36.55 -7.17 -19.73
CA TRP A 375 -36.34 -6.59 -21.05
C TRP A 375 -37.40 -7.02 -22.07
N ARG A 376 -37.79 -8.31 -22.07
CA ARG A 376 -38.90 -8.82 -22.90
C ARG A 376 -40.24 -8.17 -22.55
N ARG A 377 -40.54 -8.00 -21.25
CA ARG A 377 -41.75 -7.30 -20.80
C ARG A 377 -41.75 -5.83 -21.24
N LYS A 378 -40.64 -5.12 -21.07
CA LYS A 378 -40.50 -3.72 -21.48
C LYS A 378 -40.74 -3.53 -22.99
N ARG A 379 -40.14 -4.38 -23.83
CA ARG A 379 -40.34 -4.32 -25.30
C ARG A 379 -41.79 -4.58 -25.73
N ARG A 380 -42.51 -5.51 -25.08
CA ARG A 380 -43.92 -5.81 -25.42
C ARG A 380 -44.86 -4.62 -25.20
N ILE A 381 -44.68 -3.86 -24.12
CA ILE A 381 -45.57 -2.73 -23.79
C ILE A 381 -45.30 -1.53 -24.71
N ILE A 382 -44.02 -1.25 -25.02
CA ILE A 382 -43.63 -0.14 -25.91
C ILE A 382 -44.19 -0.34 -27.33
N GLY A 383 -44.17 -1.57 -27.84
CA GLY A 383 -44.70 -1.86 -29.19
C GLY A 383 -46.23 -1.82 -29.31
N ALA A 384 -46.97 -1.99 -28.21
CA ALA A 384 -48.42 -2.13 -28.24
C ALA A 384 -49.19 -0.79 -28.19
N ILE A 385 -48.68 0.22 -27.47
CA ILE A 385 -49.32 1.54 -27.39
C ILE A 385 -48.43 2.55 -28.12
N PRO A 386 -48.66 2.82 -29.41
CA PRO A 386 -47.81 3.72 -30.18
C PRO A 386 -47.92 5.16 -29.67
N GLN A 387 -46.83 5.90 -29.83
CA GLN A 387 -46.80 7.34 -29.54
C GLN A 387 -47.44 8.13 -30.68
N ASN A 388 -47.34 7.66 -31.93
CA ASN A 388 -47.96 8.24 -33.12
C ASN A 388 -48.58 7.12 -33.98
N PRO A 389 -49.88 6.76 -33.82
CA PRO A 389 -50.50 5.75 -34.67
C PRO A 389 -50.58 6.21 -36.15
N ALA A 390 -50.44 5.27 -37.09
CA ALA A 390 -50.66 5.51 -38.53
C ALA A 390 -52.17 5.72 -38.82
N MET A 391 -52.59 5.75 -40.09
CA MET A 391 -54.00 6.01 -40.48
C MET A 391 -55.04 5.10 -39.79
N ALA A 392 -54.64 3.94 -39.28
CA ALA A 392 -55.47 3.07 -38.45
C ALA A 392 -54.98 3.07 -36.98
N VAL A 393 -55.90 3.30 -36.05
CA VAL A 393 -55.64 3.18 -34.60
C VAL A 393 -55.65 1.69 -34.21
N PRO A 394 -54.60 1.17 -33.55
CA PRO A 394 -54.51 -0.25 -33.22
C PRO A 394 -55.44 -0.67 -32.06
N SER A 395 -55.87 -1.93 -32.09
CA SER A 395 -56.44 -2.59 -30.91
C SER A 395 -55.33 -3.10 -29.99
N VAL A 396 -55.54 -3.00 -28.68
CA VAL A 396 -54.59 -3.41 -27.64
C VAL A 396 -55.26 -4.36 -26.66
N ASN A 397 -54.53 -5.40 -26.26
CA ASN A 397 -55.05 -6.41 -25.35
C ASN A 397 -55.29 -5.84 -23.95
N LEU A 398 -56.34 -6.33 -23.27
CA LEU A 398 -56.72 -5.86 -21.93
C LEU A 398 -55.60 -6.07 -20.89
N SER A 399 -54.78 -7.11 -21.05
CA SER A 399 -53.63 -7.39 -20.16
C SER A 399 -52.62 -6.24 -20.14
N ILE A 400 -52.30 -5.67 -21.32
CA ILE A 400 -51.37 -4.53 -21.44
C ILE A 400 -51.96 -3.29 -20.78
N ILE A 401 -53.28 -3.08 -20.91
CA ILE A 401 -53.97 -1.95 -20.28
C ILE A 401 -53.98 -2.08 -18.76
N LYS A 402 -54.19 -3.30 -18.23
CA LYS A 402 -54.09 -3.58 -16.79
C LYS A 402 -52.68 -3.30 -16.28
N ASP A 403 -51.64 -3.72 -17.01
CA ASP A 403 -50.24 -3.48 -16.60
C ASP A 403 -49.93 -1.98 -16.45
N VAL A 404 -50.35 -1.15 -17.42
CA VAL A 404 -50.06 0.29 -17.39
C VAL A 404 -50.96 1.10 -16.47
N THR A 405 -52.12 0.56 -16.05
CA THR A 405 -53.07 1.24 -15.14
C THR A 405 -53.03 0.72 -13.70
N GLY A 406 -52.14 -0.25 -13.39
CA GLY A 406 -52.13 -0.91 -12.08
C GLY A 406 -53.42 -1.69 -11.83
N ASN A 407 -53.88 -2.43 -12.84
CA ASN A 407 -55.15 -3.17 -12.86
C ASN A 407 -56.37 -2.28 -12.57
N PHE A 408 -56.41 -1.09 -13.17
CA PHE A 408 -57.45 -0.08 -12.94
C PHE A 408 -57.55 0.36 -11.47
N SER A 409 -56.41 0.58 -10.82
CA SER A 409 -56.34 1.07 -9.44
C SER A 409 -57.12 2.39 -9.26
N GLU A 410 -57.83 2.53 -8.15
CA GLU A 410 -58.56 3.75 -7.80
C GLU A 410 -57.63 4.97 -7.67
N SER A 411 -56.39 4.75 -7.22
CA SER A 411 -55.36 5.80 -7.13
C SER A 411 -54.99 6.41 -8.49
N ASN A 412 -55.35 5.76 -9.58
CA ASN A 412 -55.10 6.22 -10.93
C ASN A 412 -56.32 6.90 -11.57
N ILE A 413 -57.46 7.03 -10.88
CA ILE A 413 -58.63 7.71 -11.45
C ILE A 413 -58.36 9.22 -11.58
N ILE A 414 -58.50 9.76 -12.79
CA ILE A 414 -58.33 11.20 -13.09
C ILE A 414 -59.64 11.88 -13.52
N GLY A 415 -60.71 11.11 -13.70
CA GLY A 415 -62.04 11.64 -13.96
C GLY A 415 -63.10 10.55 -13.99
N GLN A 416 -64.31 10.87 -13.54
CA GLN A 416 -65.43 9.94 -13.51
C GLN A 416 -66.70 10.61 -14.04
N GLY A 417 -67.30 10.02 -15.07
CA GLY A 417 -68.58 10.46 -15.64
C GLY A 417 -69.70 9.46 -15.41
N GLY A 418 -70.89 9.77 -15.92
CA GLY A 418 -72.06 8.87 -15.84
C GLY A 418 -71.83 7.52 -16.52
N PHE A 419 -71.10 7.51 -17.63
CA PHE A 419 -70.95 6.32 -18.49
C PHE A 419 -69.53 5.73 -18.55
N SER A 420 -68.52 6.45 -18.04
CA SER A 420 -67.12 6.00 -18.10
C SER A 420 -66.30 6.48 -16.90
N ILE A 421 -65.17 5.82 -16.68
CA ILE A 421 -64.13 6.18 -15.71
C ILE A 421 -62.84 6.38 -16.50
N ILE A 422 -62.11 7.45 -16.21
CA ILE A 422 -60.85 7.79 -16.84
C ILE A 422 -59.73 7.51 -15.85
N TYR A 423 -58.83 6.61 -16.22
CA TYR A 423 -57.64 6.25 -15.45
C TYR A 423 -56.40 6.88 -16.08
N LYS A 424 -55.43 7.24 -15.26
CA LYS A 424 -54.06 7.55 -15.64
C LYS A 424 -53.31 6.24 -15.84
N GLY A 425 -52.67 6.10 -17.00
CA GLY A 425 -51.75 4.99 -17.26
C GLY A 425 -50.31 5.49 -17.38
N LEU A 426 -49.35 4.67 -16.96
CA LEU A 426 -47.92 4.92 -17.12
C LEU A 426 -47.32 3.86 -18.04
N VAL A 427 -46.84 4.29 -19.20
CA VAL A 427 -46.13 3.46 -20.18
C VAL A 427 -44.63 3.50 -19.84
N PRO A 428 -43.82 2.47 -20.20
CA PRO A 428 -42.37 2.54 -20.07
C PRO A 428 -41.79 3.84 -20.66
N GLU A 429 -40.69 4.33 -20.06
CA GLU A 429 -40.05 5.64 -20.35
C GLU A 429 -40.77 6.86 -19.74
N GLY A 430 -41.75 6.65 -18.86
CA GLY A 430 -42.38 7.72 -18.08
C GLY A 430 -43.52 8.44 -18.80
N ARG A 431 -43.92 7.95 -19.99
CA ARG A 431 -45.01 8.54 -20.76
C ARG A 431 -46.37 8.25 -20.13
N MET A 432 -47.13 9.30 -19.88
CA MET A 432 -48.48 9.21 -19.33
C MET A 432 -49.54 9.11 -20.44
N ILE A 433 -50.58 8.31 -20.19
CA ILE A 433 -51.75 8.13 -21.06
C ILE A 433 -53.04 8.29 -20.25
N ALA A 434 -54.14 8.62 -20.93
CA ALA A 434 -55.47 8.65 -20.36
C ALA A 434 -56.30 7.46 -20.89
N VAL A 435 -56.79 6.61 -19.99
CA VAL A 435 -57.48 5.36 -20.30
C VAL A 435 -58.95 5.51 -19.91
N LYS A 436 -59.80 5.78 -20.90
CA LYS A 436 -61.25 5.93 -20.73
C LYS A 436 -61.93 4.57 -20.85
N ARG A 437 -62.40 4.03 -19.73
CA ARG A 437 -63.08 2.73 -19.63
C ARG A 437 -64.58 2.93 -19.42
N LEU A 438 -65.42 2.31 -20.24
CA LEU A 438 -66.87 2.36 -20.06
C LEU A 438 -67.28 1.55 -18.82
N LYS A 439 -68.27 2.06 -18.07
CA LYS A 439 -68.86 1.33 -16.94
C LYS A 439 -69.69 0.16 -17.47
N GLN A 440 -69.79 -0.92 -16.69
CA GLN A 440 -70.58 -2.09 -17.08
C GLN A 440 -72.05 -1.74 -17.34
N SER A 441 -72.63 -0.82 -16.55
CA SER A 441 -73.99 -0.29 -16.77
C SER A 441 -74.18 0.46 -18.09
N ALA A 442 -73.10 0.97 -18.69
CA ALA A 442 -73.13 1.70 -19.95
C ALA A 442 -72.94 0.79 -21.19
N LEU A 443 -72.67 -0.51 -21.02
CA LEU A 443 -72.43 -1.46 -22.11
C LEU A 443 -73.71 -2.03 -22.74
N THR A 444 -74.73 -1.18 -22.91
CA THR A 444 -75.94 -1.50 -23.67
C THR A 444 -75.63 -1.60 -25.17
N THR A 445 -76.57 -2.09 -25.98
CA THR A 445 -76.44 -2.11 -27.46
C THR A 445 -76.13 -0.71 -28.01
N LYS A 446 -76.73 0.33 -27.42
CA LYS A 446 -76.45 1.73 -27.74
C LYS A 446 -75.02 2.11 -27.36
N GLY A 447 -74.58 1.83 -26.13
CA GLY A 447 -73.22 2.18 -25.67
C GLY A 447 -72.10 1.48 -26.45
N LYS A 448 -72.31 0.23 -26.90
CA LYS A 448 -71.35 -0.46 -27.79
C LYS A 448 -71.28 0.19 -29.17
N LYS A 449 -72.41 0.65 -29.71
CA LYS A 449 -72.47 1.36 -31.00
C LYS A 449 -71.81 2.74 -30.90
N ASP A 450 -72.03 3.44 -29.79
CA ASP A 450 -71.41 4.75 -29.52
C ASP A 450 -69.89 4.62 -29.36
N PHE A 451 -69.41 3.58 -28.67
CA PHE A 451 -67.98 3.27 -28.60
C PHE A 451 -67.37 3.02 -29.98
N GLY A 452 -68.00 2.19 -30.81
CA GLY A 452 -67.51 1.88 -32.17
C GLY A 452 -67.43 3.13 -33.04
N ARG A 453 -68.45 3.97 -32.97
CA ARG A 453 -68.46 5.27 -33.66
C ARG A 453 -67.37 6.22 -33.13
N GLU A 454 -67.14 6.26 -31.82
CA GLU A 454 -66.09 7.09 -31.23
C GLU A 454 -64.70 6.67 -31.71
N VAL A 455 -64.43 5.36 -31.82
CA VAL A 455 -63.18 4.84 -32.41
C VAL A 455 -63.04 5.27 -33.88
N GLU A 456 -64.09 5.07 -34.68
CA GLU A 456 -64.10 5.39 -36.12
C GLU A 456 -63.83 6.88 -36.37
N VAL A 457 -64.54 7.75 -35.66
CA VAL A 457 -64.41 9.20 -35.80
C VAL A 457 -63.05 9.69 -35.28
N MET A 458 -62.64 9.25 -34.09
CA MET A 458 -61.39 9.72 -33.47
C MET A 458 -60.14 9.14 -34.13
N ALA A 459 -60.24 8.04 -34.87
CA ALA A 459 -59.16 7.51 -35.69
C ALA A 459 -58.84 8.42 -36.90
N GLY A 460 -59.85 9.06 -37.48
CA GLY A 460 -59.72 9.96 -38.64
C GLY A 460 -59.38 11.42 -38.30
N LEU A 461 -59.62 11.86 -37.06
CA LEU A 461 -59.41 13.25 -36.65
C LEU A 461 -57.96 13.50 -36.18
N ARG A 462 -57.24 14.35 -36.92
CA ARG A 462 -55.90 14.83 -36.55
C ARG A 462 -55.88 16.36 -36.54
N HIS A 463 -56.04 16.95 -35.36
CA HIS A 463 -55.96 18.40 -35.19
C HIS A 463 -55.13 18.71 -33.94
N GLY A 464 -54.30 19.75 -33.97
CA GLY A 464 -53.45 20.13 -32.83
C GLY A 464 -54.21 20.53 -31.55
N ASN A 465 -55.54 20.68 -31.67
CA ASN A 465 -56.45 21.08 -30.59
C ASN A 465 -57.49 20.00 -30.26
N LEU A 466 -57.27 18.75 -30.67
CA LEU A 466 -58.10 17.59 -30.30
C LEU A 466 -57.21 16.50 -29.72
N VAL A 467 -57.67 15.89 -28.62
CA VAL A 467 -56.95 14.81 -27.97
C VAL A 467 -56.91 13.59 -28.88
N ARG A 468 -55.71 13.12 -29.18
CA ARG A 468 -55.52 12.00 -30.08
C ARG A 468 -55.80 10.65 -29.42
N LEU A 469 -56.58 9.82 -30.10
CA LEU A 469 -56.76 8.41 -29.77
C LEU A 469 -55.50 7.63 -30.20
N LEU A 470 -54.86 6.97 -29.23
CA LEU A 470 -53.61 6.21 -29.42
C LEU A 470 -53.87 4.73 -29.71
N ALA A 471 -54.88 4.15 -29.04
CA ALA A 471 -55.27 2.76 -29.16
C ALA A 471 -56.69 2.56 -28.58
N TYR A 472 -57.31 1.42 -28.86
CA TYR A 472 -58.56 1.00 -28.21
C TYR A 472 -58.50 -0.47 -27.77
N CYS A 473 -59.38 -0.87 -26.87
CA CYS A 473 -59.59 -2.27 -26.49
C CYS A 473 -61.07 -2.60 -26.54
N ASN A 474 -61.35 -3.72 -27.20
CA ASN A 474 -62.68 -4.28 -27.42
C ASN A 474 -62.64 -5.78 -27.09
N GLU A 475 -62.27 -6.11 -25.86
CA GLU A 475 -62.17 -7.49 -25.38
C GLU A 475 -63.31 -7.81 -24.41
N GLY A 476 -64.05 -8.88 -24.69
CA GLY A 476 -65.14 -9.33 -23.82
C GLY A 476 -66.12 -8.21 -23.45
N LYS A 477 -66.29 -7.98 -22.14
CA LYS A 477 -67.12 -6.92 -21.55
C LYS A 477 -66.35 -5.61 -21.28
N GLU A 478 -65.20 -5.40 -21.92
CA GLU A 478 -64.42 -4.17 -21.79
C GLU A 478 -64.48 -3.35 -23.07
N ARG A 479 -64.72 -2.05 -22.90
CA ARG A 479 -64.67 -1.04 -23.97
C ARG A 479 -63.82 0.09 -23.45
N ILE A 480 -62.60 0.19 -23.97
CA ILE A 480 -61.57 1.10 -23.46
C ILE A 480 -60.97 1.88 -24.60
N LEU A 481 -60.84 3.19 -24.41
CA LEU A 481 -60.17 4.11 -25.32
C LEU A 481 -58.92 4.64 -24.63
N ILE A 482 -57.80 4.63 -25.33
CA ILE A 482 -56.52 5.10 -24.83
C ILE A 482 -56.16 6.37 -25.57
N TYR A 483 -56.11 7.48 -24.83
CA TYR A 483 -55.78 8.81 -25.33
C TYR A 483 -54.41 9.25 -24.84
N GLU A 484 -53.83 10.22 -25.54
CA GLU A 484 -52.72 10.99 -24.98
C GLU A 484 -53.15 11.74 -23.72
N HIS A 485 -52.25 11.83 -22.74
CA HIS A 485 -52.54 12.53 -21.50
C HIS A 485 -52.48 14.04 -21.72
N MET A 486 -53.57 14.75 -21.41
CA MET A 486 -53.58 16.21 -21.38
C MET A 486 -53.21 16.75 -20.00
N GLN A 487 -52.13 17.53 -19.90
CA GLN A 487 -51.64 18.07 -18.64
C GLN A 487 -52.57 19.14 -18.03
N ASN A 488 -53.28 19.92 -18.87
CA ASN A 488 -53.99 21.13 -18.45
C ASN A 488 -55.48 20.96 -18.10
N LYS A 489 -55.97 19.74 -17.86
CA LYS A 489 -57.40 19.41 -17.59
C LYS A 489 -58.33 19.83 -18.76
N SER A 490 -59.63 19.57 -18.63
CA SER A 490 -60.60 19.81 -19.73
C SER A 490 -60.99 21.29 -19.84
N LEU A 491 -61.29 21.73 -21.07
CA LEU A 491 -61.76 23.08 -21.37
C LEU A 491 -63.00 23.49 -20.55
N ASN A 492 -63.86 22.52 -20.22
CA ASN A 492 -65.05 22.73 -19.38
C ASN A 492 -64.71 23.36 -18.01
N VAL A 493 -63.53 23.05 -17.45
CA VAL A 493 -63.04 23.66 -16.21
C VAL A 493 -62.72 25.14 -16.41
N TYR A 494 -62.25 25.57 -17.58
CA TYR A 494 -61.95 26.98 -17.81
C TYR A 494 -63.17 27.81 -18.23
N ILE A 495 -64.18 27.17 -18.83
CA ILE A 495 -65.41 27.85 -19.27
C ILE A 495 -66.45 27.97 -18.14
N PHE A 496 -66.58 26.95 -17.27
CA PHE A 496 -67.69 26.87 -16.31
C PHE A 496 -67.29 26.91 -14.84
N THR A 497 -66.04 27.25 -14.50
CA THR A 497 -65.61 27.41 -13.09
C THR A 497 -65.69 28.87 -12.66
N GLU A 498 -66.67 29.15 -11.81
CA GLU A 498 -66.93 30.31 -10.93
C GLU A 498 -66.75 31.74 -11.46
N LEU A 499 -67.90 32.39 -11.67
CA LEU A 499 -68.15 33.81 -11.48
C LEU A 499 -67.46 34.33 -10.19
N GLY A 500 -66.32 35.02 -10.31
CA GLY A 500 -65.73 35.68 -9.14
C GLY A 500 -64.41 36.42 -9.30
N LYS A 501 -63.56 36.10 -10.29
CA LYS A 501 -62.29 36.84 -10.48
C LYS A 501 -62.02 37.14 -11.95
N LYS A 502 -61.87 38.43 -12.26
CA LYS A 502 -61.47 38.96 -13.58
C LYS A 502 -60.23 38.22 -14.08
N VAL A 503 -60.40 37.35 -15.07
CA VAL A 503 -59.28 36.81 -15.84
C VAL A 503 -58.93 37.85 -16.90
N GLY A 504 -57.72 38.41 -16.80
CA GLY A 504 -57.18 39.35 -17.77
C GLY A 504 -57.09 38.74 -19.18
N VAL A 505 -57.22 39.60 -20.19
CA VAL A 505 -57.35 39.30 -21.63
C VAL A 505 -56.18 38.48 -22.22
N THR A 506 -55.16 38.11 -21.45
CA THR A 506 -54.01 37.30 -21.89
C THR A 506 -54.17 35.78 -21.68
N ALA A 507 -55.27 35.30 -21.08
CA ALA A 507 -55.48 33.87 -20.83
C ALA A 507 -56.10 33.07 -21.99
N TRP A 508 -56.59 33.72 -23.05
CA TRP A 508 -57.20 33.05 -24.21
C TRP A 508 -56.20 32.20 -25.01
N HIS A 509 -54.90 32.47 -24.91
CA HIS A 509 -53.86 31.71 -25.61
C HIS A 509 -53.52 30.34 -25.02
N ARG A 510 -54.11 29.94 -23.86
CA ARG A 510 -53.80 28.66 -23.20
C ARG A 510 -54.95 27.64 -23.18
N ALA A 511 -56.04 27.93 -23.87
CA ALA A 511 -57.25 27.11 -23.86
C ALA A 511 -57.47 26.42 -25.22
N TRP A 512 -56.67 25.40 -25.51
CA TRP A 512 -56.90 24.55 -26.69
C TRP A 512 -56.81 23.09 -26.27
N CYS A 513 -57.97 22.46 -26.07
CA CYS A 513 -58.30 21.06 -26.41
C CYS A 513 -59.62 20.61 -25.75
N CYS A 514 -60.55 20.13 -26.56
CA CYS A 514 -61.79 19.49 -26.10
C CYS A 514 -61.60 17.98 -25.96
N VAL A 515 -61.93 17.42 -24.79
CA VAL A 515 -62.34 16.01 -24.67
C VAL A 515 -63.84 15.98 -24.90
N PRO A 516 -64.41 15.11 -25.76
CA PRO A 516 -65.85 15.00 -25.88
C PRO A 516 -66.44 14.44 -24.57
N THR A 517 -66.91 15.31 -23.70
CA THR A 517 -67.85 14.96 -22.63
C THR A 517 -69.25 15.14 -23.18
N TRP A 518 -69.83 14.07 -23.74
CA TRP A 518 -71.24 14.09 -24.10
C TRP A 518 -72.08 14.11 -22.81
N ARG A 519 -72.56 15.30 -22.42
CA ARG A 519 -73.78 15.45 -21.62
C ARG A 519 -74.92 15.55 -22.63
N ILE A 520 -75.77 14.54 -22.69
CA ILE A 520 -77.14 14.67 -23.19
C ILE A 520 -78.00 14.06 -22.09
N GLY A 521 -79.02 14.80 -21.65
CA GLY A 521 -80.01 14.37 -20.66
C GLY A 521 -80.77 13.12 -21.08
#